data_AF-Q6C4K8-F1
#
_entry.id   AF-Q6C4K8-F1
#
_cell.length_a   1.000
_cell.length_b   1.000
_cell.length_c   1.000
_cell.angle_alpha   90.00
_cell.angle_beta   90.00
_cell.angle_gamma   90.00
#
_symmetry.space_group_name_H-M   'P 1'
#
loop_
_entity.id
_entity.type
_entity.pdbx_description
1 polymer ?
#
loop_
_entity_poly.entity_id
_entity_poly.type
_entity_poly.pdbx_seq_one_letter_code
_entity_poly.pdbx_strand_id
1 'polypeptide(L)'
;MFVSAKTFIVARSTFMWSLAYFLWTDPTVIIDNMYVNIVGQAMQLPPLKLENAEPLLGLVAYLLTMVGVSDVAPLNGPYLEYFYSIMPLRVITLFAIIAYCAYGNSIYVSNSMVFSIVFLDLLFSFFTYLALREERNEYLKKKILAVQATQKDQEENNLVS
;
A
#
# COMPACT_ATOMS: atom_id res chain seq x y z
N MET A 1 5.94 8.51 -15.69
CA MET A 1 6.34 9.10 -14.39
C MET A 1 7.78 8.72 -14.07
N PHE A 2 8.58 9.58 -13.40
CA PHE A 2 10.03 9.34 -13.14
C PHE A 2 10.33 8.24 -12.11
N VAL A 3 9.32 7.68 -11.45
CA VAL A 3 9.46 6.68 -10.38
C VAL A 3 8.66 5.43 -10.76
N SER A 4 9.32 4.28 -10.88
CA SER A 4 8.68 3.00 -11.20
C SER A 4 7.80 2.49 -10.05
N ALA A 5 6.73 1.78 -10.38
CA ALA A 5 5.84 1.10 -9.43
C ALA A 5 6.59 0.20 -8.44
N LYS A 6 7.67 -0.45 -8.88
CA LYS A 6 8.55 -1.25 -8.00
C LYS A 6 9.13 -0.43 -6.86
N THR A 7 9.52 0.81 -7.14
CA THR A 7 10.10 1.72 -6.13
C THR A 7 9.06 2.07 -5.07
N PHE A 8 7.81 2.31 -5.47
CA PHE A 8 6.72 2.57 -4.52
C PHE A 8 6.42 1.36 -3.64
N ILE A 9 6.41 0.14 -4.21
CA ILE A 9 6.18 -1.09 -3.44
C ILE A 9 7.31 -1.31 -2.42
N VAL A 10 8.57 -1.13 -2.81
CA VAL A 10 9.73 -1.26 -1.91
C VAL A 10 9.73 -0.18 -0.84
N ALA A 11 9.44 1.08 -1.20
CA ALA A 11 9.37 2.18 -0.25
C ALA A 11 8.29 1.93 0.80
N ARG A 12 7.11 1.47 0.38
CA ARG A 12 6.02 1.09 1.29
C ARG A 12 6.41 -0.07 2.21
N SER A 13 7.00 -1.14 1.67
CA SER A 13 7.38 -2.30 2.48
C SER A 13 8.44 -1.93 3.54
N THR A 14 9.43 -1.13 3.14
CA THR A 14 10.45 -0.59 4.07
C THR A 14 9.83 0.30 5.14
N PHE A 15 8.83 1.10 4.78
CA PHE A 15 8.08 1.94 5.72
C PHE A 15 7.32 1.10 6.75
N MET A 16 6.66 0.01 6.31
CA MET A 16 5.95 -0.90 7.23
C MET A 16 6.89 -1.63 8.19
N TRP A 17 8.06 -2.06 7.73
CA TRP A 17 9.07 -2.64 8.61
C TRP A 17 9.64 -1.64 9.60
N SER A 18 9.83 -0.38 9.18
CA SER A 18 10.28 0.68 10.09
C SER A 18 9.24 0.94 11.18
N LEU A 19 7.96 1.00 10.83
CA LEU A 19 6.88 1.11 11.82
C LEU A 19 6.86 -0.10 12.76
N ALA A 20 6.91 -1.33 12.24
CA ALA A 20 6.92 -2.54 13.06
C ALA A 20 8.10 -2.55 14.05
N TYR A 21 9.29 -2.12 13.62
CA TYR A 21 10.47 -1.99 14.47
C TYR A 21 10.25 -1.01 15.63
N PHE A 22 9.66 0.15 15.36
CA PHE A 22 9.34 1.13 16.39
C PHE A 22 8.26 0.60 17.34
N LEU A 23 7.21 -0.07 16.85
CA LEU A 23 6.20 -0.68 17.74
C LEU A 23 6.81 -1.73 18.68
N TRP A 24 7.81 -2.49 18.23
CA TRP A 24 8.48 -3.49 19.07
C TRP A 24 9.44 -2.88 20.09
N THR A 25 10.14 -1.82 19.72
CA THR A 25 11.20 -1.25 20.56
C THR A 25 10.65 -0.20 21.52
N ASP A 26 9.92 0.78 20.97
CA ASP A 26 9.31 1.85 21.74
C ASP A 26 8.12 2.45 20.97
N PRO A 27 6.89 2.03 21.28
CA PRO A 27 5.69 2.51 20.59
C PRO A 27 5.36 3.99 20.87
N THR A 28 5.94 4.59 21.91
CA THR A 28 5.70 6.00 22.26
C THR A 28 6.18 6.94 21.15
N VAL A 29 7.25 6.56 20.45
CA VAL A 29 7.80 7.30 19.29
C VAL A 29 6.74 7.55 18.21
N ILE A 30 5.79 6.62 18.03
CA ILE A 30 4.71 6.75 17.05
C ILE A 30 3.52 7.50 17.64
N ILE A 31 3.16 7.21 18.89
CA ILE A 31 2.00 7.83 19.56
C ILE A 31 2.21 9.33 19.76
N ASP A 32 3.41 9.73 20.19
CA ASP A 32 3.74 11.14 20.44
C ASP A 32 4.11 11.89 19.16
N ASN A 33 4.11 11.22 18.02
CA ASN A 33 4.41 11.86 16.74
C ASN A 33 3.36 12.93 16.41
N MET A 34 3.84 14.11 16.02
CA MET A 34 2.98 15.25 15.65
C MET A 34 1.95 14.86 14.57
N TYR A 35 2.36 14.06 13.59
CA TYR A 35 1.46 13.63 12.52
C TYR A 35 0.30 12.78 13.06
N VAL A 36 0.59 11.80 13.92
CA VAL A 36 -0.41 10.89 14.50
C VAL A 36 -1.41 11.67 15.36
N ASN A 37 -0.91 12.63 16.14
CA ASN A 37 -1.75 13.48 16.98
C ASN A 37 -2.64 14.43 16.17
N ILE A 38 -2.12 15.09 15.14
CA ILE A 38 -2.92 16.00 14.30
C ILE A 38 -4.01 15.23 13.54
N VAL A 39 -3.65 14.10 12.94
CA VAL A 39 -4.59 13.28 12.16
C VAL A 39 -5.65 12.65 13.08
N GLY A 40 -5.24 12.16 14.26
CA GLY A 40 -6.17 11.64 15.26
C GLY A 40 -7.15 12.69 15.76
N GLN A 41 -6.67 13.90 16.09
CA GLN A 41 -7.52 15.01 16.52
C GLN A 41 -8.47 15.48 15.43
N ALA A 42 -8.01 15.52 14.16
CA ALA A 42 -8.86 15.88 13.03
C ALA A 42 -10.04 14.91 12.86
N MET A 43 -9.83 13.64 13.19
CA MET A 43 -10.87 12.60 13.16
C MET A 43 -11.61 12.44 14.49
N GLN A 44 -11.34 13.29 15.49
CA GLN A 44 -11.91 13.23 16.84
C GLN A 44 -11.69 11.88 17.54
N LEU A 45 -10.60 11.18 17.20
CA LEU A 45 -10.26 9.89 17.79
C LEU A 45 -9.48 10.07 19.10
N PRO A 46 -9.70 9.20 20.11
CA PRO A 46 -8.98 9.29 21.36
C PRO A 46 -7.46 9.07 21.14
N PRO A 47 -6.61 9.88 21.81
CA PRO A 47 -5.18 9.62 21.85
C PRO A 47 -4.93 8.28 22.55
N LEU A 48 -4.12 7.42 21.95
CA LEU A 48 -3.73 6.16 22.60
C LEU A 48 -2.77 6.48 23.73
N LYS A 49 -3.17 6.27 24.99
CA LYS A 49 -2.27 6.38 26.14
C LYS A 49 -1.83 4.99 26.54
N LEU A 50 -0.52 4.74 26.49
CA LEU A 50 0.05 3.48 26.96
C LEU A 50 0.24 3.58 28.47
N GLU A 51 -0.61 2.90 29.22
CA GLU A 51 -0.43 2.77 30.68
C GLU A 51 0.45 1.56 31.02
N ASN A 52 0.44 0.52 30.16
CA ASN A 52 1.24 -0.70 30.28
C ASN A 52 1.62 -1.26 28.89
N ALA A 53 2.50 -2.26 28.85
CA ALA A 53 2.85 -3.01 27.64
C ALA A 53 1.64 -3.83 27.15
N GLU A 54 0.80 -3.22 26.32
CA GLU A 54 -0.38 -3.86 25.73
C GLU A 54 0.02 -4.94 24.72
N PRO A 55 -0.35 -6.22 24.91
CA PRO A 55 -0.02 -7.31 23.99
C PRO A 55 -0.50 -7.07 22.55
N LEU A 56 -1.55 -6.26 22.39
CA LEU A 56 -2.11 -5.89 21.09
C LEU A 56 -1.09 -5.16 20.21
N LEU A 57 -0.23 -4.31 20.78
CA LEU A 57 0.78 -3.58 20.00
C LEU A 57 1.83 -4.54 19.40
N GLY A 58 2.23 -5.56 20.15
CA GLY A 58 3.12 -6.61 19.65
C GLY A 58 2.50 -7.41 18.50
N LEU A 59 1.20 -7.71 18.60
CA LEU A 59 0.46 -8.36 17.50
C LEU A 59 0.39 -7.47 16.25
N VAL A 60 0.10 -6.17 16.41
CA VAL A 60 0.06 -5.22 15.28
C VAL A 60 1.43 -5.12 14.62
N ALA A 61 2.52 -5.02 15.39
CA ALA A 61 3.89 -5.00 14.86
C ALA A 61 4.22 -6.26 14.05
N TYR A 62 3.83 -7.44 14.55
CA TYR A 62 4.00 -8.69 13.84
C TYR A 62 3.20 -8.74 12.53
N LEU A 63 1.94 -8.30 12.55
CA LEU A 63 1.10 -8.23 11.36
C LEU A 63 1.67 -7.27 10.31
N LEU A 64 2.14 -6.09 10.72
CA LEU A 64 2.80 -5.13 9.83
C LEU A 64 4.06 -5.73 9.18
N THR A 65 4.83 -6.50 9.95
CA THR A 65 6.01 -7.20 9.41
C THR A 65 5.63 -8.21 8.35
N MET A 66 4.59 -9.03 8.61
CA MET A 66 4.08 -10.01 7.65
C MET A 66 3.56 -9.36 6.37
N VAL A 67 2.85 -8.24 6.52
CA VAL A 67 2.37 -7.44 5.40
C VAL A 67 3.53 -6.89 4.56
N GLY A 68 4.59 -6.39 5.20
CA GLY A 68 5.79 -5.92 4.49
C GLY A 68 6.48 -7.04 3.72
N VAL A 69 6.61 -8.23 4.32
CA VAL A 69 7.21 -9.42 3.68
C VAL A 69 6.37 -9.91 2.50
N SER A 70 5.03 -9.95 2.63
CA SER A 70 4.15 -10.40 1.56
C SER A 70 4.22 -9.53 0.31
N ASP A 71 4.53 -8.24 0.47
CA ASP A 71 4.66 -7.30 -0.65
C ASP A 71 6.00 -7.45 -1.38
N VAL A 72 7.05 -8.02 -0.76
CA VAL A 72 8.37 -8.18 -1.41
C VAL A 72 8.46 -9.45 -2.27
N ALA A 73 7.83 -10.55 -1.83
CA ALA A 73 7.91 -11.83 -2.53
C ALA A 73 7.51 -11.79 -4.02
N PRO A 74 6.44 -11.06 -4.44
CA PRO A 74 6.00 -11.04 -5.84
C PRO A 74 6.86 -10.15 -6.76
N LEU A 75 7.81 -9.35 -6.24
CA LEU A 75 8.60 -8.43 -7.09
C LEU A 75 9.48 -9.15 -8.12
N ASN A 76 9.91 -10.38 -7.82
CA ASN A 76 10.77 -11.17 -8.69
C ASN A 76 10.00 -11.88 -9.82
N GLY A 77 8.66 -11.83 -9.80
CA GLY A 77 7.78 -12.48 -10.78
C GLY A 77 7.04 -11.49 -11.69
N PRO A 78 5.89 -11.88 -12.29
CA PRO A 78 5.03 -11.01 -13.08
C PRO A 78 4.29 -10.01 -12.19
N TYR A 79 5.05 -9.10 -11.56
CA TYR A 79 4.58 -8.17 -10.52
C TYR A 79 3.42 -7.30 -11.02
N LEU A 80 3.42 -6.90 -12.29
CA LEU A 80 2.44 -5.95 -12.83
C LEU A 80 1.03 -6.55 -12.87
N GLU A 81 0.86 -7.81 -13.26
CA GLU A 81 -0.44 -8.48 -13.30
C GLU A 81 -0.95 -8.81 -11.89
N TYR A 82 -0.04 -9.31 -11.03
CA TYR A 82 -0.35 -9.65 -9.65
C TYR A 82 -0.80 -8.42 -8.84
N PHE A 83 0.02 -7.36 -8.83
CA PHE A 83 -0.25 -6.18 -8.03
C PHE A 83 -1.44 -5.38 -8.56
N TYR A 84 -1.64 -5.34 -9.89
CA TYR A 84 -2.80 -4.65 -10.45
C TYR A 84 -4.13 -5.29 -10.04
N SER A 85 -4.17 -6.61 -9.84
CA SER A 85 -5.37 -7.30 -9.37
C SER A 85 -5.65 -7.06 -7.89
N ILE A 86 -4.62 -7.14 -7.04
CA ILE A 86 -4.78 -7.08 -5.57
C ILE A 86 -4.84 -5.65 -5.00
N MET A 87 -4.16 -4.68 -5.62
CA MET A 87 -4.09 -3.30 -5.12
C MET A 87 -5.44 -2.59 -4.99
N PRO A 88 -6.36 -2.62 -5.99
CA PRO A 88 -7.66 -1.97 -5.84
C PRO A 88 -8.49 -2.60 -4.71
N LEU A 89 -8.44 -3.94 -4.58
CA LEU A 89 -9.11 -4.64 -3.48
C LEU A 89 -8.56 -4.16 -2.13
N ARG A 90 -7.23 -4.04 -2.01
CA ARG A 90 -6.57 -3.57 -0.79
C ARG A 90 -6.97 -2.14 -0.42
N VAL A 91 -7.03 -1.23 -1.40
CA VAL A 91 -7.50 0.14 -1.19
C VAL A 91 -8.94 0.16 -0.67
N ILE A 92 -9.83 -0.67 -1.24
CA ILE A 92 -11.22 -0.80 -0.76
C ILE A 92 -11.27 -1.32 0.68
N THR A 93 -10.50 -2.35 1.01
CA THR A 93 -10.42 -2.89 2.36
C THR A 93 -9.90 -1.85 3.35
N LEU A 94 -8.86 -1.11 3.00
CA LEU A 94 -8.31 -0.05 3.86
C LEU A 94 -9.32 1.09 4.08
N PHE A 95 -10.07 1.48 3.04
CA PHE A 95 -11.16 2.44 3.18
C PHE A 95 -12.24 1.94 4.16
N ALA A 96 -12.60 0.65 4.09
CA ALA A 96 -13.57 0.07 5.03
C ALA A 96 -13.06 0.08 6.47
N ILE A 97 -11.76 -0.20 6.70
CA ILE A 97 -11.14 -0.15 8.03
C ILE A 97 -11.11 1.30 8.54
N ILE A 98 -10.76 2.27 7.71
CA ILE A 98 -10.77 3.70 8.06
C ILE A 98 -12.16 4.17 8.45
N ALA A 99 -13.18 3.78 7.68
CA ALA A 99 -14.57 4.05 8.01
C ALA A 99 -14.95 3.41 9.35
N TYR A 100 -14.55 2.15 9.58
CA TYR A 100 -14.78 1.49 10.86
C TYR A 100 -14.06 2.20 12.02
N CYS A 101 -12.84 2.68 11.84
CA CYS A 101 -12.14 3.44 12.88
C CYS A 101 -12.85 4.77 13.20
N ALA A 102 -13.42 5.43 12.19
CA ALA A 102 -14.11 6.71 12.35
C ALA A 102 -15.48 6.59 13.04
N TYR A 103 -16.23 5.51 12.77
CA TYR A 103 -17.59 5.32 13.31
C TYR A 103 -17.68 4.25 14.40
N GLY A 104 -16.69 3.38 14.51
CA GLY A 104 -16.65 2.28 15.46
C GLY A 104 -16.33 2.76 16.86
N ASN A 105 -16.97 2.14 17.86
CA ASN A 105 -16.86 2.54 19.26
C ASN A 105 -15.86 1.65 20.05
N SER A 106 -15.00 0.89 19.35
CA SER A 106 -14.04 -0.02 19.98
C SER A 106 -12.71 0.68 20.16
N ILE A 107 -12.31 0.94 21.41
CA ILE A 107 -11.04 1.60 21.74
C ILE A 107 -9.80 0.86 21.19
N TYR A 108 -9.90 -0.46 21.01
CA TYR A 108 -8.81 -1.30 20.53
C TYR A 108 -8.48 -1.05 19.05
N VAL A 109 -9.46 -0.63 18.24
CA VAL A 109 -9.30 -0.43 16.78
C VAL A 109 -9.46 1.05 16.42
N SER A 110 -10.42 1.74 17.03
CA SER A 110 -10.72 3.15 16.83
C SER A 110 -9.84 4.03 17.71
N ASN A 111 -8.54 4.04 17.43
CA ASN A 111 -7.59 4.93 18.08
C ASN A 111 -6.76 5.72 17.06
N SER A 112 -6.21 6.84 17.51
CA SER A 112 -5.39 7.75 16.69
C SER A 112 -4.19 7.07 16.02
N MET A 113 -3.53 6.13 16.72
CA MET A 113 -2.36 5.41 16.20
C MET A 113 -2.73 4.48 15.03
N VAL A 114 -3.69 3.58 15.24
CA VAL A 114 -4.18 2.63 14.24
C VAL A 114 -4.74 3.38 13.04
N PHE A 115 -5.56 4.40 13.27
CA PHE A 115 -6.08 5.23 12.19
C PHE A 115 -4.96 5.84 11.35
N SER A 116 -3.94 6.42 11.99
CA SER A 116 -2.84 7.07 11.27
C SER A 116 -2.00 6.10 10.46
N ILE A 117 -1.74 4.90 11.00
CA ILE A 117 -1.00 3.83 10.29
C ILE A 117 -1.81 3.36 9.08
N VAL A 118 -3.10 3.07 9.25
CA VAL A 118 -3.98 2.60 8.17
C VAL A 118 -4.19 3.70 7.12
N PHE A 119 -4.31 4.96 7.53
CA PHE A 119 -4.43 6.10 6.63
C PHE A 119 -3.16 6.32 5.80
N LEU A 120 -1.97 6.22 6.42
CA LEU A 120 -0.72 6.24 5.67
C LEU A 120 -0.59 5.06 4.71
N ASP A 121 -0.99 3.85 5.13
CA ASP A 121 -1.00 2.69 4.23
C ASP A 121 -1.94 2.87 3.03
N LEU A 122 -3.08 3.54 3.24
CA LEU A 122 -4.01 3.90 2.18
C LEU A 122 -3.33 4.82 1.16
N LEU A 123 -2.62 5.85 1.62
CA LEU A 123 -1.91 6.78 0.73
C LEU A 123 -0.85 6.06 -0.10
N PHE A 124 -0.01 5.22 0.53
CA PHE A 124 0.98 4.42 -0.19
C PHE A 124 0.32 3.45 -1.19
N SER A 125 -0.76 2.79 -0.80
CA SER A 125 -1.49 1.86 -1.68
C SER A 125 -2.10 2.59 -2.87
N PHE A 126 -2.64 3.79 -2.65
CA PHE A 126 -3.22 4.62 -3.70
C PHE A 126 -2.16 5.08 -4.71
N PHE A 127 -1.01 5.60 -4.25
CA PHE A 127 0.09 5.98 -5.14
C PHE A 127 0.67 4.78 -5.89
N THR A 128 0.81 3.63 -5.23
CA THR A 128 1.25 2.39 -5.87
C THR A 128 0.29 1.97 -6.98
N TYR A 129 -1.02 2.04 -6.73
CA TYR A 129 -2.03 1.75 -7.75
C TYR A 129 -1.95 2.70 -8.95
N LEU A 130 -1.76 4.01 -8.71
CA LEU A 130 -1.57 4.97 -9.79
C LEU A 130 -0.34 4.65 -10.64
N ALA A 131 0.80 4.37 -10.01
CA ALA A 131 2.03 4.00 -10.71
C ALA A 131 1.86 2.70 -11.51
N LEU A 132 1.21 1.68 -10.95
CA LEU A 132 0.90 0.42 -11.65
C LEU A 132 -0.03 0.63 -12.84
N ARG A 133 -1.04 1.49 -12.69
CA ARG A 133 -1.98 1.82 -13.76
C ARG A 133 -1.26 2.49 -14.93
N GLU A 134 -0.34 3.40 -14.66
CA GLU A 134 0.49 4.03 -15.69
C GLU A 134 1.38 3.00 -16.40
N GLU A 135 2.15 2.20 -15.66
CA GLU A 135 3.03 1.16 -16.24
C GLU A 135 2.24 0.16 -17.10
N ARG A 136 1.05 -0.25 -16.64
CA ARG A 136 0.16 -1.14 -17.40
C ARG A 136 -0.28 -0.49 -18.71
N ASN A 137 -0.70 0.77 -18.68
CA ASN A 137 -1.14 1.47 -19.89
C ASN A 137 -0.01 1.60 -20.91
N GLU A 138 1.21 1.87 -20.46
CA GLU A 138 2.39 1.90 -21.33
C GLU A 138 2.71 0.53 -21.93
N TYR A 139 2.66 -0.53 -21.12
CA TYR A 139 2.88 -1.91 -21.57
C TYR A 139 1.85 -2.34 -22.63
N LEU A 140 0.57 -2.06 -22.39
CA LEU A 140 -0.50 -2.35 -23.34
C LEU A 140 -0.34 -1.58 -24.65
N LYS A 141 0.06 -0.29 -24.59
CA LYS A 141 0.33 0.51 -25.79
C LYS A 141 1.46 -0.09 -26.64
N LYS A 142 2.57 -0.51 -26.02
CA LYS A 142 3.68 -1.16 -26.71
C LYS A 142 3.27 -2.48 -27.35
N LYS A 143 2.46 -3.28 -26.64
CA LYS A 143 1.95 -4.57 -27.16
C LYS A 143 1.05 -4.39 -28.39
N ILE A 144 0.16 -3.39 -28.37
CA ILE A 144 -0.72 -3.08 -29.51
C ILE A 144 0.09 -2.64 -30.73
N LEU A 145 1.09 -1.76 -30.54
CA LEU A 145 1.95 -1.30 -31.63
C LEU A 145 2.78 -2.44 -32.24
N ALA A 146 3.29 -3.36 -31.42
CA ALA A 146 4.02 -4.53 -31.91
C ALA A 146 3.13 -5.44 -32.77
N VAL A 147 1.89 -5.69 -32.34
CA VAL A 147 0.92 -6.49 -33.12
C VAL A 147 0.58 -5.81 -34.46
N GLN A 148 0.41 -4.49 -34.47
CA GLN A 148 0.14 -3.74 -35.69
C GLN A 148 1.33 -3.76 -36.67
N ALA A 149 2.57 -3.73 -36.18
CA ALA A 149 3.75 -3.87 -37.02
C ALA A 149 3.80 -5.25 -37.69
N THR A 150 3.60 -6.32 -36.92
CA THR A 150 3.56 -7.70 -37.47
C THR A 150 2.43 -7.89 -38.48
N GLN A 151 1.26 -7.27 -38.29
CA GLN A 151 0.16 -7.33 -39.26
C GLN A 151 0.52 -6.63 -40.59
N LYS A 152 1.17 -5.47 -40.53
CA LYS A 152 1.62 -4.77 -41.74
C LYS A 152 2.67 -5.56 -42.52
N ASP A 153 3.62 -6.18 -41.83
CA ASP A 153 4.66 -7.01 -42.47
C ASP A 153 4.04 -8.25 -43.16
N GLN A 154 2.98 -8.81 -42.58
CA GLN A 154 2.23 -9.93 -43.18
C GLN A 154 1.40 -9.50 -44.39
N GLU A 155 0.78 -8.33 -44.36
CA GLU A 155 0.06 -7.77 -45.50
C GLU A 155 1.00 -7.45 -46.67
N GLU A 156 2.19 -6.89 -46.40
CA GLU A 156 3.19 -6.63 -47.44
C GLU A 156 3.74 -7.93 -48.06
N ASN A 157 4.03 -8.96 -47.26
CA ASN A 157 4.49 -10.25 -47.80
C ASN A 157 3.44 -10.96 -48.66
N ASN A 158 2.15 -10.82 -48.35
CA ASN A 158 1.06 -11.41 -49.13
C ASN A 158 0.77 -10.67 -50.44
N LEU A 159 1.24 -9.43 -50.60
CA LEU A 159 1.08 -8.63 -51.83
C LEU A 159 2.21 -8.86 -52.86
N VAL A 160 3.31 -9.49 -52.44
CA VAL A 160 4.50 -9.74 -53.29
C VAL A 160 4.54 -11.19 -53.81
N SER A 161 3.68 -12.08 -53.29
CA SER A 161 3.48 -13.47 -53.74
C SER A 161 2.33 -13.60 -54.74
#